data_AF-A0A935YQ29-F1
#
_entry.id   AF-A0A935YQ29-F1
#
_cell.length_a   1.000
_cell.length_b   1.000
_cell.length_c   1.000
_cell.angle_alpha   90.00
_cell.angle_beta   90.00
_cell.angle_gamma   90.00
#
_symmetry.space_group_name_H-M   'P 1'
#
loop_
_entity.id
_entity.type
_entity.pdbx_description
1 polymer ?
#
loop_
_entity_poly.entity_id
_entity_poly.type
_entity_poly.pdbx_seq_one_letter_code
_entity_poly.pdbx_strand_id
1 'polypeptide(L)'
;MELRSMIRDFVVENFLFGDDTRLGSDDLSLLDNGIMDSLGVMDLVAFLESRLGLQVPDSDLVPQNLDSVDNLVAYVERRRATAA
;
A
#
# COMPACT_ATOMS: atom_id res chain seq x y z
N MET A 1 -5.56 11.47 6.81
CA MET A 1 -5.47 10.73 8.09
C MET A 1 -6.07 9.33 7.94
N GLU A 2 -7.36 9.21 7.61
CA GLU A 2 -8.06 7.90 7.44
C GLU A 2 -7.39 6.92 6.45
N LEU A 3 -6.99 7.38 5.26
CA LEU A 3 -6.39 6.52 4.23
C LEU A 3 -5.09 5.86 4.71
N ARG A 4 -4.24 6.64 5.39
CA ARG A 4 -2.96 6.18 5.92
C ARG A 4 -3.16 5.08 6.95
N SER A 5 -4.07 5.30 7.90
CA SER A 5 -4.41 4.29 8.91
C SER A 5 -4.93 3.02 8.24
N MET A 6 -5.82 3.15 7.25
CA MET A 6 -6.37 2.01 6.53
C MET A 6 -5.32 1.17 5.80
N ILE A 7 -4.38 1.82 5.10
CA ILE A 7 -3.27 1.11 4.43
C ILE A 7 -2.36 0.45 5.46
N ARG A 8 -2.03 1.17 6.54
CA ARG A 8 -1.22 0.65 7.63
C ARG A 8 -1.86 -0.59 8.26
N ASP A 9 -3.13 -0.51 8.63
CA ASP A 9 -3.88 -1.61 9.24
C ASP A 9 -3.94 -2.81 8.30
N PHE A 10 -4.21 -2.58 7.00
CA PHE A 10 -4.18 -3.64 5.99
C PHE A 10 -2.82 -4.33 5.93
N VAL A 11 -1.73 -3.55 5.91
CA VAL A 11 -0.38 -4.11 5.85
C VAL A 11 -0.05 -4.89 7.12
N VAL A 12 -0.40 -4.36 8.28
CA VAL A 12 -0.16 -5.01 9.56
C VAL A 12 -0.95 -6.32 9.69
N GLU A 13 -2.22 -6.33 9.29
CA GLU A 13 -3.06 -7.52 9.36
C GLU A 13 -2.67 -8.59 8.33
N ASN A 14 -2.39 -8.20 7.08
CA ASN A 14 -2.14 -9.16 6.00
C ASN A 14 -0.69 -9.62 5.93
N PHE A 15 0.28 -8.77 6.27
CA PHE A 15 1.71 -9.08 6.12
C PHE A 15 2.46 -9.24 7.45
N LEU A 16 2.04 -8.52 8.49
CA LEU A 16 2.72 -8.56 9.80
C LEU A 16 1.96 -9.38 10.86
N PHE A 17 0.87 -10.06 10.48
CA PHE A 17 0.04 -10.87 11.38
C PHE A 17 -0.40 -10.12 12.66
N GLY A 18 -0.63 -8.81 12.55
CA GLY A 18 -1.01 -7.95 13.67
C GLY A 18 0.15 -7.27 14.41
N ASP A 19 1.40 -7.52 14.01
CA ASP A 19 2.59 -6.93 14.66
C ASP A 19 3.00 -5.59 14.02
N ASP A 20 2.36 -4.52 14.47
CA ASP A 20 2.62 -3.14 14.02
C ASP A 20 4.06 -2.68 14.27
N THR A 21 4.75 -3.27 15.25
CA THR A 21 6.08 -2.83 15.67
C THR A 21 7.13 -3.07 14.59
N ARG A 22 6.88 -4.06 13.72
CA ARG A 22 7.74 -4.38 12.58
C ARG A 22 7.65 -3.38 11.44
N LEU A 23 6.53 -2.67 11.33
CA LEU A 23 6.37 -1.62 10.33
C LEU A 23 7.20 -0.40 10.74
N GLY A 24 7.18 -0.04 12.03
CA GLY A 24 7.96 1.05 12.60
C GLY A 24 7.54 2.43 12.11
N SER A 25 7.79 2.72 10.84
CA SER A 25 7.53 4.00 10.17
C SER A 25 6.88 3.79 8.80
N ASP A 26 6.16 4.81 8.34
CA ASP A 26 5.37 4.74 7.10
C ASP A 26 6.24 4.89 5.82
N ASP A 27 7.48 5.36 5.98
CA ASP A 27 8.51 5.43 4.93
C ASP A 27 9.33 4.14 4.81
N LEU A 28 9.09 3.16 5.68
CA LEU A 28 9.80 1.88 5.63
C LEU A 28 9.48 1.14 4.32
N SER A 29 10.54 0.67 3.67
CA SER A 29 10.43 -0.20 2.48
C SER A 29 9.90 -1.58 2.87
N LEU A 30 8.68 -1.88 2.43
CA LEU A 30 7.99 -3.14 2.67
C LEU A 30 8.63 -4.29 1.89
N LEU A 31 9.14 -4.02 0.67
CA LEU A 31 9.77 -5.03 -0.16
C LEU A 31 11.18 -5.34 0.34
N ASP A 32 12.00 -4.33 0.63
CA ASP A 32 13.39 -4.56 1.08
C ASP A 32 13.46 -5.18 2.48
N ASN A 33 12.49 -4.89 3.35
CA ASN A 33 12.40 -5.52 4.68
C ASN A 33 11.74 -6.92 4.65
N GLY A 34 11.34 -7.40 3.48
CA GLY A 34 10.66 -8.70 3.32
C GLY A 34 9.33 -8.76 4.05
N ILE A 35 8.67 -7.61 4.22
CA ILE A 35 7.31 -7.52 4.76
C ILE A 35 6.33 -7.89 3.64
N MET A 36 6.57 -7.39 2.44
CA MET A 36 5.75 -7.63 1.26
C MET A 36 6.57 -8.32 0.17
N ASP A 37 5.95 -9.30 -0.48
CA ASP A 37 6.50 -9.97 -1.65
C ASP A 37 5.76 -9.54 -2.93
N SER A 38 6.25 -9.96 -4.09
CA SER A 38 5.61 -9.70 -5.39
C SER A 38 4.17 -10.20 -5.50
N LEU A 39 3.81 -11.23 -4.73
CA LEU A 39 2.42 -11.70 -4.62
C LEU A 39 1.58 -10.77 -3.73
N GLY A 40 2.16 -10.27 -2.64
CA GLY A 40 1.50 -9.33 -1.73
C GLY A 40 1.16 -8.00 -2.39
N VAL A 41 1.97 -7.57 -3.37
CA VAL A 41 1.68 -6.39 -4.19
C VAL A 41 0.34 -6.54 -4.92
N MET A 42 0.03 -7.73 -5.44
CA MET A 42 -1.23 -7.98 -6.15
C MET A 42 -2.43 -7.94 -5.21
N ASP A 43 -2.31 -8.50 -4.01
CA ASP A 43 -3.35 -8.46 -2.97
C ASP A 43 -3.61 -7.02 -2.50
N LEU A 44 -2.54 -6.24 -2.31
CA LEU A 44 -2.64 -4.83 -1.97
C LEU A 44 -3.35 -4.03 -3.06
N VAL A 45 -3.02 -4.28 -4.32
CA VAL A 45 -3.67 -3.64 -5.46
C VAL A 45 -5.15 -3.98 -5.47
N ALA A 46 -5.50 -5.27 -5.38
CA ALA A 46 -6.89 -5.71 -5.32
C ALA A 46 -7.66 -5.07 -4.14
N PHE A 47 -7.00 -4.92 -2.99
CA PHE A 47 -7.55 -4.20 -1.84
C PHE A 47 -7.81 -2.72 -2.17
N LEU A 48 -6.85 -2.02 -2.76
CA LEU A 48 -7.02 -0.61 -3.14
C LEU A 48 -8.13 -0.44 -4.17
N GLU A 49 -8.20 -1.30 -5.18
CA GLU A 49 -9.24 -1.25 -6.21
C GLU A 49 -10.63 -1.51 -5.61
N SER A 50 -10.76 -2.55 -4.77
CA SER A 50 -12.03 -2.91 -4.14
C SER A 50 -12.48 -1.90 -3.08
N ARG A 51 -11.55 -1.42 -2.24
CA ARG A 51 -11.86 -0.56 -1.10
C ARG A 51 -12.06 0.90 -1.51
N LEU A 52 -11.32 1.36 -2.51
CA LEU A 52 -11.31 2.76 -2.93
C LEU A 52 -11.98 2.99 -4.29
N GLY A 53 -12.33 1.91 -5.01
CA GLY A 53 -12.92 2.00 -6.35
C GLY A 53 -11.94 2.54 -7.39
N LEU A 54 -10.64 2.38 -7.17
CA LEU A 54 -9.58 2.85 -8.06
C LEU A 54 -9.25 1.75 -9.07
N GLN A 55 -8.69 2.12 -10.22
CA GLN A 55 -7.95 1.17 -11.05
C GLN A 55 -6.46 1.42 -10.90
N VAL A 56 -5.67 0.36 -10.77
CA VAL A 56 -4.21 0.41 -10.75
C VAL A 56 -3.70 -0.30 -12.00
N PRO A 57 -3.19 0.45 -13.00
CA PRO A 57 -2.64 -0.17 -14.19
C PRO A 57 -1.30 -0.87 -13.88
N ASP A 58 -0.95 -1.88 -14.67
CA ASP A 58 0.32 -2.62 -14.51
C ASP A 58 1.56 -1.71 -14.52
N SER A 59 1.50 -0.59 -15.24
CA SER A 59 2.57 0.41 -15.29
C SER A 59 2.85 1.08 -13.94
N ASP A 60 1.83 1.12 -13.06
CA ASP A 60 1.92 1.74 -11.74
C ASP A 60 2.30 0.71 -10.66
N LEU A 61 2.39 -0.59 -11.01
CA LEU A 61 2.87 -1.70 -10.17
C LEU A 61 4.39 -1.71 -10.04
N VAL A 62 4.93 -0.58 -9.61
CA VAL A 62 6.37 -0.40 -9.39
C VAL A 62 6.65 -0.17 -7.90
N PRO A 63 7.82 -0.62 -7.40
CA PRO A 63 8.23 -0.36 -6.02
C PRO A 63 8.12 1.11 -5.64
N GLN A 64 8.46 2.02 -6.56
CA GLN A 64 8.38 3.47 -6.32
C GLN A 64 6.99 3.97 -5.88
N ASN A 65 5.91 3.25 -6.23
CA ASN A 65 4.54 3.58 -5.81
C ASN A 65 4.03 2.72 -4.65
N LEU A 66 4.52 1.49 -4.50
CA LEU A 66 3.91 0.47 -3.63
C LEU A 66 4.84 -0.02 -2.50
N ASP A 67 6.09 0.43 -2.48
CA ASP A 67 7.12 -0.05 -1.56
C ASP A 67 6.96 0.50 -0.14
N SER A 68 6.21 1.57 0.08
CA SER A 68 5.99 2.10 1.44
C SER A 68 4.56 2.60 1.62
N VAL A 69 4.13 2.74 2.87
CA VAL A 69 2.81 3.30 3.20
C VAL A 69 2.71 4.74 2.70
N ASP A 70 3.78 5.51 2.81
CA ASP A 70 3.85 6.87 2.25
C ASP A 70 3.65 6.90 0.73
N ASN A 71 4.33 6.01 0.00
CA ASN A 71 4.21 5.92 -1.45
C ASN A 71 2.79 5.53 -1.85
N LEU A 72 2.18 4.58 -1.13
CA LEU A 72 0.81 4.13 -1.37
C LEU A 72 -0.21 5.25 -1.14
N VAL A 73 -0.08 5.97 -0.03
CA VAL A 73 -0.95 7.12 0.29
C VAL A 73 -0.82 8.18 -0.80
N ALA A 74 0.41 8.56 -1.17
CA ALA A 74 0.66 9.55 -2.20
C ALA A 74 0.11 9.10 -3.58
N TYR A 75 0.30 7.83 -3.92
CA TYR A 75 -0.22 7.24 -5.16
C TYR A 75 -1.74 7.31 -5.21
N VAL A 76 -2.42 6.86 -4.15
CA VAL A 76 -3.89 6.90 -4.05
C VAL A 76 -4.42 8.32 -4.14
N GLU A 77 -3.81 9.28 -3.43
CA GLU A 77 -4.22 10.68 -3.48
C GLU A 77 -4.08 11.25 -4.90
N ARG A 78 -2.99 10.91 -5.60
CA ARG A 78 -2.76 11.32 -6.99
C ARG A 78 -3.80 10.74 -7.95
N ARG A 79 -4.15 9.46 -7.77
CA ARG A 79 -5.20 8.79 -8.57
C ARG A 79 -6.57 9.41 -8.32
N ARG A 80 -6.92 9.69 -7.06
CA ARG A 80 -8.16 10.38 -6.69
C ARG A 80 -8.26 11.78 -7.29
N ALA A 81 -7.16 12.52 -7.34
CA ALA A 81 -7.13 13.85 -7.95
C ALA A 81 -7.28 13.82 -9.48
N THR A 82 -6.83 12.75 -10.14
CA THR A 82 -6.94 12.59 -11.60
C THR A 82 -8.31 12.07 -12.04
N ALA A 83 -9.04 11.40 -11.14
CA ALA A 83 -10.38 10.88 -11.38
C ALA A 83 -11.52 11.89 -11.13
N ALA A 84 -11.20 13.13 -10.73
CA ALA A 84 -12.13 14.24 -10.52
C ALA A 84 -12.14 15.20 -11.72
#